data_AF-A0A1G1M4L1-F1
#
_entry.id   AF-A0A1G1M4L1-F1
#
_cell.length_a   1.000
_cell.length_b   1.000
_cell.length_c   1.000
_cell.angle_alpha   90.00
_cell.angle_beta   90.00
_cell.angle_gamma   90.00
#
_symmetry.space_group_name_H-M   'P 1'
#
loop_
_entity.id
_entity.type
_entity.pdbx_description
1 polymer ?
#
loop_
_entity_poly.entity_id
_entity_poly.type
_entity_poly.pdbx_seq_one_letter_code
_entity_poly.pdbx_strand_id
1 'polypeptide(L)'
;MTGQNIPGLGTRRDRTVQEYQHDTYKQKGKLKEPTVCPQCGAVFHKGRWTWEARPAQAHEAVCPACHRINDKYPKGMLTLKGPYFAANRAEILNLARNEEAKEKKEHPLVRIMAIEERHEGTVITTT
;
A
#
# COMPACT_ATOMS: atom_id res chain seq x y z
N MET A 1 -2.65 13.44 -59.95
CA MET A 1 -1.89 14.11 -58.87
C MET A 1 -1.94 13.18 -57.66
N THR A 2 -0.82 12.52 -57.43
CA THR A 2 -0.63 11.38 -56.51
C THR A 2 -0.52 11.86 -55.07
N GLY A 3 -1.50 11.51 -54.23
CA GLY A 3 -1.38 11.63 -52.77
C GLY A 3 -0.49 10.50 -52.25
N GLN A 4 0.73 10.84 -51.80
CA GLN A 4 1.69 9.88 -51.26
C GLN A 4 1.22 9.34 -49.91
N ASN A 5 1.14 8.01 -49.83
CA ASN A 5 0.85 7.25 -48.64
C ASN A 5 2.15 7.16 -47.80
N ILE A 6 2.17 7.71 -46.57
CA ILE A 6 3.33 7.62 -45.66
C ILE A 6 3.16 6.36 -44.80
N PRO A 7 3.98 5.30 -44.98
CA PRO A 7 3.94 4.13 -44.11
C PRO A 7 4.80 4.40 -42.88
N GLY A 8 4.20 4.40 -41.68
CA GLY A 8 5.03 4.43 -40.46
C GLY A 8 4.42 4.88 -39.14
N LEU A 9 3.19 5.40 -39.08
CA LEU A 9 2.56 5.74 -37.79
C LEU A 9 1.58 4.66 -37.34
N GLY A 10 2.10 3.47 -37.07
CA GLY A 10 1.45 2.58 -36.10
C GLY A 10 1.45 3.28 -34.75
N THR A 11 0.29 3.43 -34.12
CA THR A 11 0.16 3.95 -32.76
C THR A 11 1.00 3.05 -31.83
N ARG A 12 2.16 3.53 -31.36
CA ARG A 12 2.93 2.84 -30.32
C ARG A 12 2.10 2.82 -29.04
N ARG A 13 1.49 1.67 -28.72
CA ARG A 13 0.74 1.42 -27.47
C ARG A 13 1.66 1.14 -26.27
N ASP A 14 2.86 1.74 -26.23
CA ASP A 14 3.88 1.44 -25.22
C ASP A 14 3.85 2.40 -24.01
N ARG A 15 3.19 3.55 -24.13
CA ARG A 15 3.05 4.49 -23.02
C ARG A 15 1.79 4.20 -22.23
N THR A 16 1.84 3.21 -21.35
CA THR A 16 0.97 3.21 -20.18
C THR A 16 1.44 4.35 -19.26
N VAL A 17 1.08 5.59 -19.61
CA VAL A 17 1.18 6.70 -18.65
C VAL A 17 0.19 6.34 -17.55
N GLN A 18 0.69 5.83 -16.43
CA GLN A 18 -0.16 5.65 -15.27
C GLN A 18 -0.68 7.02 -14.87
N GLU A 19 -2.01 7.17 -14.89
CA GLU A 19 -2.65 8.40 -14.44
C GLU A 19 -2.21 8.71 -13.01
N TYR A 20 -1.94 9.99 -12.75
CA TYR A 20 -1.55 10.44 -11.43
C TYR A 20 -2.73 10.26 -10.47
N GLN A 21 -2.67 9.22 -9.63
CA GLN A 21 -3.65 8.99 -8.57
C GLN A 21 -3.40 9.97 -7.42
N HIS A 22 -4.37 10.85 -7.17
CA HIS A 22 -4.40 11.71 -6.00
C HIS A 22 -4.72 10.88 -4.76
N ASP A 23 -3.69 10.49 -4.02
CA ASP A 23 -3.82 9.83 -2.72
C ASP A 23 -3.44 10.82 -1.61
N THR A 24 -4.41 11.22 -0.78
CA THR A 24 -4.23 12.14 0.36
C THR A 24 -3.15 11.66 1.33
N TYR A 25 -2.95 10.35 1.43
CA TYR A 25 -1.99 9.71 2.33
C TYR A 25 -0.61 9.55 1.69
N LYS A 26 -0.47 9.83 0.39
CA LYS A 26 0.83 9.90 -0.27
C LYS A 26 1.58 11.12 0.26
N GLN A 27 2.87 10.96 0.53
CA GLN A 27 3.71 12.06 0.98
C GLN A 27 3.66 13.21 -0.04
N LYS A 28 3.12 14.36 0.39
CA LYS A 28 2.94 15.56 -0.45
C LYS A 28 4.26 16.28 -0.75
N GLY A 29 5.35 15.94 -0.06
CA GLY A 29 6.67 16.51 -0.24
C GLY A 29 7.75 15.68 0.45
N LYS A 30 9.02 16.08 0.30
CA LYS A 30 10.15 15.42 0.97
C LYS A 30 10.12 15.76 2.46
N LEU A 31 10.13 14.72 3.30
CA LEU A 31 10.35 14.89 4.74
C LEU A 31 11.82 15.24 4.99
N LYS A 32 12.10 15.93 6.10
CA LYS A 32 13.47 16.10 6.57
C LYS A 32 14.02 14.74 6.98
N GLU A 33 15.25 14.43 6.60
CA GLU A 33 15.86 13.14 6.91
C GLU A 33 16.89 13.29 8.03
N PRO A 34 16.95 12.32 8.98
CA PRO A 34 16.02 11.22 9.17
C PRO A 34 14.71 11.65 9.86
N THR A 35 13.59 11.02 9.50
CA THR A 35 12.32 11.15 10.23
C THR A 35 11.88 9.79 10.75
N VAL A 36 11.32 9.70 11.96
CA VAL A 36 10.75 8.47 12.52
C VAL A 36 9.25 8.62 12.73
N CYS A 37 8.51 7.53 12.51
CA CYS A 37 7.10 7.46 12.86
C CYS A 37 6.95 7.21 14.36
N PRO A 38 6.36 8.13 15.14
CA PRO A 38 6.25 7.97 16.59
C PRO A 38 5.32 6.81 17.00
N GLN A 39 4.45 6.35 16.11
CA GLN A 39 3.48 5.28 16.40
C GLN A 39 4.01 3.87 16.15
N CYS A 40 4.79 3.67 15.09
CA CYS A 40 5.27 2.34 14.70
C CYS A 40 6.78 2.20 14.63
N GLY A 41 7.53 3.30 14.74
CA GLY A 41 8.99 3.29 14.69
C GLY A 41 9.62 3.19 13.30
N ALA A 42 8.82 3.10 12.22
CA ALA A 42 9.36 3.12 10.86
C ALA A 42 10.18 4.40 10.63
N VAL A 43 11.32 4.30 9.96
CA VAL A 43 12.25 5.42 9.71
C VAL A 43 12.18 5.80 8.24
N PHE A 44 12.03 7.08 7.95
CA PHE A 44 12.14 7.66 6.62
C PHE A 44 13.58 8.11 6.37
N HIS A 45 14.23 7.46 5.41
CA HIS A 45 15.61 7.70 5.02
C HIS A 45 15.80 7.34 3.54
N LYS A 46 16.57 8.14 2.79
CA LYS A 46 16.78 8.04 1.34
C LYS A 46 15.46 7.98 0.56
N GLY A 47 14.49 8.80 0.94
CA GLY A 47 13.21 8.89 0.25
C GLY A 47 12.23 7.73 0.47
N ARG A 48 12.50 6.81 1.40
CA ARG A 48 11.64 5.65 1.68
C ARG A 48 11.47 5.40 3.18
N TRP A 49 10.38 4.72 3.54
CA TRP A 49 10.17 4.21 4.90
C TRP A 49 10.76 2.81 5.03
N THR A 50 11.60 2.57 6.02
CA THR A 50 12.28 1.30 6.32
C THR A 50 12.19 0.97 7.81
N TRP A 51 12.47 -0.29 8.17
CA TRP A 51 12.77 -0.67 9.55
C TRP A 51 14.26 -0.49 9.77
N GLU A 52 14.63 0.61 10.41
CA GLU A 52 16.02 0.91 10.80
C GLU A 52 16.04 1.31 12.27
N ALA A 53 17.23 1.27 12.88
CA ALA A 53 17.40 1.74 14.25
C ALA A 53 16.99 3.23 14.35
N ARG A 54 16.24 3.59 15.40
CA ARG A 54 15.80 4.96 15.62
C ARG A 54 17.01 5.89 15.81
N PRO A 55 17.23 6.88 14.93
CA PRO A 55 18.34 7.82 15.09
C PRO A 55 18.12 8.73 16.30
N ALA A 56 19.20 9.08 17.01
CA ALA A 56 19.14 9.87 18.24
C ALA A 56 18.53 11.28 18.07
N GLN A 57 18.63 11.86 16.88
CA GLN A 57 18.12 13.20 16.55
C GLN A 57 17.20 13.17 15.31
N ALA A 58 16.31 12.18 15.22
CA ALA A 58 15.33 12.11 14.13
C ALA A 58 14.16 13.09 14.34
N HIS A 59 13.70 13.69 13.25
CA HIS A 59 12.40 14.37 13.23
C HIS A 59 11.27 13.35 13.44
N GLU A 60 10.08 13.82 13.80
CA GLU A 60 8.92 12.96 13.94
C GLU A 60 7.83 13.31 12.92
N ALA A 61 7.31 12.30 12.25
CA ALA A 61 6.11 12.42 11.42
C ALA A 61 5.41 11.07 11.34
N VAL A 62 4.08 11.06 11.39
CA VAL A 62 3.30 9.83 11.25
C VAL A 62 3.43 9.31 9.82
N CYS A 63 3.72 8.02 9.66
CA CYS A 63 3.86 7.41 8.34
C CYS A 63 2.48 7.22 7.66
N PRO A 64 2.44 7.10 6.31
CA PRO A 64 1.17 6.93 5.57
C PRO A 64 0.28 5.80 6.08
N ALA A 65 0.86 4.64 6.41
CA ALA A 65 0.10 3.49 6.91
C ALA A 65 -0.54 3.77 8.27
N CYS A 66 0.20 4.40 9.17
CA CYS A 66 -0.32 4.83 10.47
C CYS A 66 -1.43 5.87 10.33
N HIS A 67 -1.29 6.85 9.42
CA HIS A 67 -2.36 7.78 9.11
C HIS A 67 -3.64 7.07 8.64
N ARG A 68 -3.53 6.12 7.69
CA ARG A 68 -4.67 5.33 7.21
C ARG A 68 -5.35 4.53 8.33
N ILE A 69 -4.56 3.93 9.22
CA ILE A 69 -5.08 3.16 10.36
C ILE A 69 -5.85 4.06 11.33
N ASN A 70 -5.31 5.24 11.66
CA ASN A 70 -5.96 6.18 12.57
C ASN A 70 -7.30 6.68 12.01
N ASP A 71 -7.34 6.96 10.71
CA ASP A 71 -8.53 7.47 10.02
C ASP A 71 -9.49 6.36 9.59
N LYS A 72 -9.12 5.08 9.79
CA LYS A 72 -9.83 3.91 9.28
C LYS A 72 -10.15 4.00 7.79
N TYR A 73 -9.19 4.52 7.00
CA TYR A 73 -9.33 4.77 5.57
C TYR A 73 -8.40 3.86 4.76
N PRO A 74 -8.86 2.64 4.42
CA PRO A 74 -8.01 1.65 3.79
C PRO A 74 -7.63 2.04 2.37
N LYS A 75 -6.47 1.57 1.93
CA LYS A 75 -6.02 1.67 0.54
C LYS A 75 -6.65 0.59 -0.33
N GLY A 76 -6.89 -0.59 0.24
CA GLY A 76 -7.50 -1.72 -0.43
C GLY A 76 -8.39 -2.54 0.50
N MET A 77 -9.34 -3.27 -0.10
CA MET A 77 -10.27 -4.15 0.60
C MET A 77 -10.40 -5.47 -0.16
N LEU A 78 -10.42 -6.58 0.58
CA LEU A 78 -10.64 -7.92 0.07
C LEU A 78 -11.80 -8.55 0.83
N THR A 79 -12.89 -8.86 0.12
CA THR A 79 -14.07 -9.54 0.69
C THR A 79 -14.01 -11.03 0.41
N LEU A 80 -13.98 -11.84 1.45
CA LEU A 80 -13.97 -13.30 1.42
C LEU A 80 -15.34 -13.85 1.82
N LYS A 81 -15.93 -14.67 0.94
CA LYS A 81 -17.27 -15.25 1.14
C LYS A 81 -17.39 -16.62 0.47
N GLY A 82 -18.45 -17.34 0.84
CA GLY A 82 -18.81 -18.63 0.25
C GLY A 82 -18.43 -19.84 1.12
N PRO A 83 -18.93 -21.03 0.76
CA PRO A 83 -18.84 -22.23 1.59
C PRO A 83 -17.41 -22.71 1.81
N TYR A 84 -16.55 -22.56 0.80
CA TYR A 84 -15.13 -22.93 0.92
C TYR A 84 -14.39 -22.05 1.94
N PHE A 85 -14.64 -20.74 1.90
CA PHE A 85 -14.07 -19.84 2.90
C PHE A 85 -14.61 -20.15 4.29
N ALA A 86 -15.91 -20.40 4.44
CA ALA A 86 -16.50 -20.77 5.72
C ALA A 86 -15.88 -22.04 6.30
N ALA A 87 -15.65 -23.07 5.46
CA ALA A 87 -15.03 -24.32 5.88
C ALA A 87 -13.53 -24.19 6.20
N ASN A 88 -12.80 -23.27 5.53
CA ASN A 88 -11.34 -23.13 5.64
C ASN A 88 -10.90 -21.76 6.19
N ARG A 89 -11.77 -21.11 6.97
CA ARG A 89 -11.61 -19.70 7.39
C ARG A 89 -10.26 -19.45 8.07
N ALA A 90 -9.90 -20.29 9.03
CA ALA A 90 -8.69 -20.13 9.80
C ALA A 90 -7.43 -20.19 8.91
N GLU A 91 -7.36 -21.15 8.00
CA GLU A 91 -6.25 -21.32 7.07
C GLU A 91 -6.08 -20.11 6.16
N ILE A 92 -7.18 -19.64 5.56
CA ILE A 92 -7.16 -18.50 4.64
C ILE A 92 -6.76 -17.20 5.37
N LEU A 93 -7.27 -16.98 6.58
CA LEU A 93 -6.87 -15.81 7.37
C LEU A 93 -5.42 -15.88 7.85
N ASN A 94 -4.90 -17.09 8.12
CA ASN A 94 -3.49 -17.28 8.45
C ASN A 94 -2.61 -17.02 7.22
N LEU A 95 -3.02 -17.44 6.03
CA LEU A 95 -2.32 -17.12 4.78
C LEU A 95 -2.22 -15.60 4.58
N ALA A 96 -3.33 -14.87 4.76
CA ALA A 96 -3.33 -13.41 4.64
C ALA A 96 -2.35 -12.75 5.64
N ARG A 97 -2.33 -13.20 6.89
CA ARG A 97 -1.40 -12.69 7.91
C ARG A 97 0.06 -13.04 7.61
N ASN A 98 0.32 -14.23 7.09
CA ASN A 98 1.66 -14.64 6.72
C ASN A 98 2.20 -13.79 5.56
N GLU A 99 1.36 -13.51 4.56
CA GLU A 99 1.75 -12.62 3.46
C GLU A 99 1.98 -11.19 3.95
N GLU A 100 1.12 -10.65 4.83
CA GLU A 100 1.38 -9.36 5.46
C GLU A 100 2.71 -9.34 6.22
N ALA A 101 2.95 -10.35 7.07
CA ALA A 101 4.17 -10.43 7.86
C ALA A 101 5.43 -10.54 6.98
N LYS A 102 5.33 -11.20 5.82
CA LYS A 102 6.41 -11.29 4.84
C LYS A 102 6.68 -9.94 4.20
N GLU A 103 5.68 -9.32 3.60
CA GLU A 103 5.83 -8.04 2.90
C GLU A 103 6.24 -6.91 3.85
N LYS A 104 5.64 -6.87 5.04
CA LYS A 104 5.90 -5.86 6.06
C LYS A 104 7.37 -5.82 6.49
N LYS A 105 8.11 -6.94 6.44
CA LYS A 105 9.54 -6.97 6.81
C LYS A 105 10.40 -6.01 5.98
N GLU A 106 10.05 -5.82 4.71
CA GLU A 106 10.80 -4.93 3.81
C GLU A 106 10.03 -3.64 3.52
N HIS A 107 8.70 -3.70 3.66
CA HIS A 107 7.80 -2.61 3.32
C HIS A 107 6.96 -2.22 4.55
N PRO A 108 7.47 -1.34 5.43
CA PRO A 108 6.79 -0.95 6.66
C PRO A 108 5.38 -0.41 6.47
N LEU A 109 5.03 0.07 5.27
CA LEU A 109 3.72 0.64 4.96
C LEU A 109 2.70 -0.39 4.48
N VAL A 110 3.11 -1.62 4.15
CA VAL A 110 2.20 -2.68 3.72
C VAL A 110 1.73 -3.43 4.95
N ARG A 111 0.47 -3.25 5.33
CA ARG A 111 -0.12 -3.82 6.54
C ARG A 111 -1.57 -4.21 6.31
N ILE A 112 -2.02 -5.17 7.08
CA ILE A 112 -3.43 -5.43 7.31
C ILE A 112 -3.87 -4.42 8.37
N MET A 113 -4.85 -3.59 8.01
CA MET A 113 -5.46 -2.63 8.91
C MET A 113 -6.47 -3.32 9.82
N ALA A 114 -7.36 -4.13 9.24
CA ALA A 114 -8.35 -4.91 9.99
C ALA A 114 -8.76 -6.17 9.25
N ILE A 115 -9.28 -7.14 10.00
CA ILE A 115 -10.01 -8.31 9.49
C ILE A 115 -11.32 -8.34 10.26
N GLU A 116 -12.42 -8.07 9.56
CA GLU A 116 -13.74 -7.88 10.18
C GLU A 116 -14.75 -8.82 9.55
N GLU A 117 -15.60 -9.41 10.38
CA GLU A 117 -16.73 -10.19 9.92
C GLU A 117 -17.93 -9.28 9.71
N ARG A 118 -18.49 -9.30 8.50
CA ARG A 118 -19.63 -8.49 8.08
C ARG A 118 -20.71 -9.39 7.48
N HIS A 119 -21.90 -8.83 7.25
CA HIS A 119 -23.03 -9.59 6.71
C HIS A 119 -22.72 -10.21 5.34
N GLU A 120 -21.93 -9.50 4.53
CA GLU A 120 -21.50 -9.89 3.19
C GLU A 120 -20.29 -10.85 3.14
N GLY A 121 -19.69 -11.16 4.28
CA GLY A 121 -18.50 -12.01 4.41
C GLY A 121 -17.44 -11.42 5.33
N THR A 122 -16.25 -12.03 5.36
CA THR A 122 -15.09 -11.45 6.06
C THR A 122 -14.37 -10.46 5.16
N VAL A 123 -14.15 -9.24 5.64
CA VAL A 123 -13.45 -8.18 4.92
C VAL A 123 -12.08 -7.96 5.54
N ILE A 124 -11.04 -8.07 4.71
CA ILE A 124 -9.66 -7.69 5.04
C ILE A 124 -9.41 -6.31 4.44
N THR A 125 -8.95 -5.38 5.25
CA THR A 125 -8.60 -4.03 4.80
C THR A 125 -7.09 -3.80 4.93
N THR A 126 -6.48 -3.07 3.99
CA THR A 126 -5.03 -2.89 3.92
C THR A 126 -4.63 -1.42 3.81
N THR A 127 -3.38 -1.11 4.15
CA THR A 127 -2.81 0.26 4.08
C THR A 127 -2.00 0.53 2.82
#